data_AF-A0A9E0TN32-F1
#
_entry.id   AF-A0A9E0TN32-F1
#
_cell.length_a   1.000
_cell.length_b   1.000
_cell.length_c   1.000
_cell.angle_alpha   90.00
_cell.angle_beta   90.00
_cell.angle_gamma   90.00
#
_symmetry.space_group_name_H-M   'P 1'
#
loop_
_entity.id
_entity.type
_entity.pdbx_description
1 polymer ?
#
loop_
_entity_poly.entity_id
_entity_poly.type
_entity_poly.pdbx_seq_one_letter_code
_entity_poly.pdbx_strand_id
1 'polypeptide(L)'
;MSATATVASAHDHGHEESKFWIYVQIALLLAVITGVEIVGVFIPFPKWIIVAGLVALSVVKFMFVIFYFMHLRWDKPFCTILFFIGLILAGGTMWALLHLFGAEASRPVVLNDAPAALVQPA
;
A
#
# COMPACT_ATOMS: atom_id res chain seq x y z
N MET A 1 -24.07 53.82 -32.32
CA MET A 1 -25.19 53.32 -31.51
C MET A 1 -24.67 52.12 -30.73
N SER A 2 -24.71 52.24 -29.40
CA SER A 2 -24.21 51.26 -28.44
C SER A 2 -25.19 50.11 -28.20
N ALA A 3 -24.66 49.03 -27.61
CA ALA A 3 -25.33 47.84 -27.05
C ALA A 3 -25.79 46.81 -28.10
N THR A 4 -25.48 45.52 -27.96
CA THR A 4 -25.83 44.74 -26.76
C THR A 4 -24.82 43.61 -26.55
N ALA A 5 -24.28 43.55 -25.34
CA ALA A 5 -23.55 42.41 -24.83
C ALA A 5 -24.50 41.22 -24.66
N THR A 6 -24.19 40.09 -25.28
CA THR A 6 -24.67 38.78 -24.84
C THR A 6 -23.46 37.97 -24.43
N VAL A 7 -23.00 38.23 -23.20
CA VAL A 7 -22.18 37.29 -22.45
C VAL A 7 -23.14 36.21 -21.96
N ALA A 8 -23.24 35.10 -22.70
CA ALA A 8 -24.02 33.94 -22.28
C ALA A 8 -23.23 32.66 -22.55
N SER A 9 -22.29 32.37 -21.66
CA SER A 9 -21.79 31.01 -21.38
C SER A 9 -21.05 31.01 -20.03
N ALA A 10 -21.69 31.54 -18.98
CA ALA A 10 -21.21 31.42 -17.61
C ALA A 10 -21.95 30.27 -16.91
N HIS A 11 -21.68 29.03 -17.31
CA HIS A 11 -22.20 27.85 -16.61
C HIS A 11 -21.44 26.58 -17.00
N ASP A 12 -20.36 26.25 -16.26
CA ASP A 12 -19.90 24.87 -15.93
C ASP A 12 -18.44 24.85 -15.38
N HIS A 13 -18.12 25.66 -14.36
CA HIS A 13 -16.77 25.66 -13.76
C HIS A 13 -16.74 25.41 -12.23
N GLY A 14 -17.89 25.19 -11.60
CA GLY A 14 -17.96 24.94 -10.14
C GLY A 14 -17.71 23.48 -9.72
N HIS A 15 -17.91 22.51 -10.61
CA HIS A 15 -17.87 21.09 -10.25
C HIS A 15 -16.45 20.50 -10.21
N GLU A 16 -15.48 21.05 -10.93
CA GLU A 16 -14.10 20.55 -10.93
C GLU A 16 -13.27 21.08 -9.76
N GLU A 17 -13.50 22.33 -9.36
CA GLU A 17 -12.76 22.95 -8.25
C GLU A 17 -13.01 22.21 -6.93
N SER A 18 -14.26 21.83 -6.63
CA SER A 18 -14.64 21.17 -5.38
C SER A 18 -13.96 19.80 -5.19
N LYS A 19 -13.72 19.05 -6.26
CA LYS A 19 -13.00 17.75 -6.19
C LYS A 19 -11.53 17.96 -5.87
N PHE A 20 -10.92 18.99 -6.44
CA PHE A 20 -9.52 19.33 -6.20
C PHE A 20 -9.28 19.66 -4.72
N TRP A 21 -10.18 20.45 -4.13
CA TRP A 21 -10.17 20.76 -2.70
C TRP A 21 -10.30 19.52 -1.81
N ILE A 22 -11.12 18.54 -2.20
CA ILE A 22 -11.24 17.26 -1.47
C ILE A 22 -9.92 16.49 -1.45
N TYR A 23 -9.19 16.44 -2.57
CA TYR A 23 -7.93 15.70 -2.65
C TYR A 23 -6.84 16.36 -1.82
N VAL A 24 -6.76 17.69 -1.85
CA VAL A 24 -5.83 18.46 -1.03
C VAL A 24 -6.11 18.27 0.47
N GLN A 25 -7.38 18.26 0.88
CA GLN A 25 -7.76 18.04 2.27
C GLN A 25 -7.38 16.65 2.76
N ILE A 26 -7.50 15.64 1.89
CA ILE A 26 -7.09 14.27 2.20
C ILE A 26 -5.57 14.15 2.25
N ALA A 27 -4.86 14.75 1.29
CA ALA A 27 -3.39 14.85 1.32
C ALA A 27 -2.89 15.38 2.67
N LEU A 28 -3.50 16.47 3.14
CA LEU A 28 -3.20 17.09 4.43
C LEU A 28 -3.51 16.14 5.58
N LEU A 29 -4.64 15.43 5.55
CA LEU A 29 -4.99 14.42 6.56
C LEU A 29 -3.95 13.30 6.61
N LEU A 30 -3.51 12.76 5.48
CA LEU A 30 -2.45 11.73 5.44
C LEU A 30 -1.14 12.26 6.01
N ALA A 31 -0.78 13.51 5.69
CA ALA A 31 0.41 14.14 6.23
C ALA A 31 0.33 14.25 7.77
N VAL A 32 -0.83 14.67 8.30
CA VAL A 32 -1.06 14.73 9.76
C VAL A 32 -0.97 13.34 10.40
N ILE A 33 -1.62 12.32 9.82
CA ILE A 33 -1.52 10.94 10.33
C ILE A 33 -0.06 10.46 10.35
N THR A 34 0.74 10.84 9.36
CA THR A 34 2.17 10.50 9.29
C THR A 34 2.99 11.25 10.35
N GLY A 35 2.69 12.53 10.59
CA GLY A 35 3.30 13.30 11.66
C GLY A 35 3.01 12.71 13.05
N VAL A 36 1.75 12.31 13.29
CA VAL A 36 1.33 11.65 14.53
C VAL A 36 2.03 10.30 14.70
N GLU A 37 2.20 9.53 13.63
CA GLU A 37 2.91 8.25 13.66
C GLU A 37 4.37 8.43 14.10
N ILE A 38 5.09 9.40 13.53
CA ILE A 38 6.49 9.68 13.90
C ILE A 38 6.59 10.09 15.37
N VAL A 39 5.68 10.95 15.85
CA VAL A 39 5.64 11.36 17.26
C VAL A 39 5.33 10.16 18.17
N GLY A 40 4.40 9.30 17.76
CA GLY A 40 4.03 8.09 18.49
C GLY A 40 5.18 7.08 18.63
N VAL A 41 6.03 6.96 17.61
CA VAL A 41 7.25 6.11 17.64
C VAL A 41 8.28 6.62 18.67
N PHE A 42 8.32 7.92 18.93
CA PHE A 42 9.24 8.52 19.92
C PHE A 42 8.82 8.27 21.37
N ILE A 43 7.59 7.84 21.64
CA ILE A 43 7.11 7.54 22.99
C ILE A 43 7.54 6.10 23.37
N PRO A 44 8.03 5.86 24.60
CA PRO A 44 8.49 4.54 25.06
C PRO A 44 7.32 3.57 25.37
N PHE A 45 6.51 3.26 24.36
CA PHE A 45 5.48 2.23 24.42
C PHE A 45 6.06 0.81 24.22
N PRO A 46 5.33 -0.25 24.59
CA PRO A 46 5.74 -1.61 24.27
C PRO A 46 5.86 -1.79 22.75
N LYS A 47 7.00 -2.35 22.32
CA LYS A 47 7.37 -2.53 20.90
C LYS A 47 6.27 -3.17 20.05
N TRP A 48 5.53 -4.13 20.61
CA TRP A 48 4.43 -4.81 19.93
C TRP A 48 3.29 -3.86 19.53
N ILE A 49 2.92 -2.91 20.40
CA ILE A 49 1.87 -1.93 20.12
C ILE A 49 2.33 -0.94 19.05
N ILE A 50 3.60 -0.51 19.12
CA ILE A 50 4.18 0.40 18.12
C ILE A 50 4.18 -0.26 16.75
N VAL A 51 4.66 -1.51 16.65
CA VAL A 51 4.69 -2.26 15.38
C VAL A 51 3.28 -2.51 14.83
N ALA A 52 2.34 -2.94 15.67
CA ALA A 52 0.96 -3.13 15.25
C ALA A 52 0.32 -1.81 14.77
N GLY A 53 0.60 -0.71 15.46
CA GLY A 53 0.15 0.64 15.09
C GLY A 53 0.73 1.10 13.76
N LEU A 54 2.04 0.95 13.54
CA LEU A 54 2.73 1.27 12.28
C LEU A 54 2.15 0.47 11.11
N VAL A 55 1.92 -0.83 11.30
CA VAL A 55 1.32 -1.68 10.26
C VAL A 55 -0.11 -1.25 9.96
N ALA A 56 -0.93 -1.02 10.98
CA ALA A 56 -2.31 -0.55 10.79
C ALA A 56 -2.36 0.81 10.10
N LEU A 57 -1.55 1.77 10.53
CA LEU A 57 -1.45 3.10 9.94
C LEU A 57 -0.92 3.06 8.51
N SER A 58 -0.01 2.15 8.18
CA SER A 58 0.46 1.92 6.81
C SER A 58 -0.65 1.41 5.90
N VAL A 59 -1.42 0.41 6.34
CA VAL A 59 -2.57 -0.11 5.57
C VAL A 59 -3.63 0.97 5.36
N VAL A 60 -3.96 1.73 6.41
CA VAL A 60 -4.95 2.83 6.31
C VAL A 60 -4.49 3.91 5.34
N LYS A 61 -3.23 4.35 5.44
CA LYS A 61 -2.66 5.34 4.51
C LYS A 61 -2.71 4.83 3.08
N PHE A 62 -2.26 3.60 2.85
CA PHE A 62 -2.29 2.96 1.54
C PHE A 62 -3.70 2.93 0.96
N MET A 63 -4.69 2.55 1.77
CA MET A 63 -6.09 2.51 1.37
C MET A 63 -6.62 3.91 1.02
N PHE A 64 -6.31 4.92 1.82
CA PHE A 64 -6.68 6.31 1.50
C PHE A 64 -6.03 6.82 0.22
N VAL A 65 -4.75 6.50 -0.04
CA VAL A 65 -4.05 6.87 -1.29
C VAL A 65 -4.76 6.25 -2.49
N ILE A 66 -5.06 4.96 -2.48
CA ILE A 66 -5.70 4.31 -3.64
C ILE A 66 -7.13 4.80 -3.87
N PHE A 67 -7.93 4.98 -2.82
CA PHE A 67 -9.33 5.38 -2.97
C PHE A 67 -9.47 6.83 -3.43
N TYR A 68 -8.59 7.72 -2.97
CA TYR A 68 -8.70 9.16 -3.22
C TYR A 68 -7.67 9.67 -4.21
N PHE A 69 -6.37 9.40 -4.04
CA PHE A 69 -5.35 9.92 -4.97
C PHE A 69 -5.34 9.21 -6.33
N MET A 70 -5.74 7.93 -6.39
CA MET A 70 -5.91 7.22 -7.66
C MET A 70 -7.31 7.38 -8.29
N HIS A 71 -8.12 8.34 -7.83
CA HIS A 71 -9.38 8.74 -8.47
C HIS A 71 -10.52 7.68 -8.44
N LEU A 72 -10.31 6.50 -7.83
CA LEU A 72 -11.24 5.36 -7.80
C LEU A 72 -12.63 5.68 -7.23
N ARG A 73 -12.76 6.69 -6.35
CA ARG A 73 -14.07 7.12 -5.80
C ARG A 73 -15.00 7.68 -6.88
N TRP A 74 -14.45 8.23 -7.96
CA TRP A 74 -15.16 8.87 -9.07
C TRP A 74 -14.97 8.14 -10.41
N ASP A 75 -14.01 7.22 -10.49
CA ASP A 75 -13.78 6.37 -11.65
C ASP A 75 -14.59 5.07 -11.57
N LYS A 76 -14.64 4.29 -12.66
CA LYS A 76 -15.41 3.03 -12.69
C LYS A 76 -14.82 2.03 -11.68
N PRO A 77 -15.66 1.25 -10.98
CA PRO A 77 -15.21 0.24 -9.99
C PRO A 77 -14.27 -0.83 -10.57
N PHE A 78 -14.18 -0.90 -11.91
CA PHE A 78 -13.22 -1.72 -12.65
C PHE A 78 -11.76 -1.45 -12.26
N CYS A 79 -11.34 -0.19 -12.10
CA CYS A 79 -9.96 0.12 -11.68
C CYS A 79 -9.67 -0.37 -10.24
N THR A 80 -10.66 -0.31 -9.34
CA THR A 80 -10.53 -0.84 -7.97
C THR A 80 -10.37 -2.36 -7.97
N ILE A 81 -11.13 -3.05 -8.82
CA ILE A 81 -11.06 -4.51 -8.97
C ILE A 81 -9.69 -4.95 -9.50
N LEU A 82 -9.17 -4.27 -10.53
CA LEU A 82 -7.86 -4.59 -11.10
C LEU A 82 -6.74 -4.40 -10.07
N PHE A 83 -6.83 -3.33 -9.28
CA PHE A 83 -5.91 -3.07 -8.18
C PHE A 83 -5.97 -4.15 -7.10
N PHE A 84 -7.18 -4.57 -6.70
CA PHE A 84 -7.36 -5.63 -5.70
C PHE A 84 -6.83 -6.98 -6.18
N ILE A 85 -7.04 -7.33 -7.45
CA ILE A 85 -6.46 -8.54 -8.05
C ILE A 85 -4.94 -8.47 -8.00
N GLY A 86 -4.35 -7.30 -8.33
CA GLY A 86 -2.92 -7.05 -8.20
C GLY A 86 -2.42 -7.18 -6.76
N LEU A 87 -3.14 -6.62 -5.79
CA LEU A 87 -2.79 -6.70 -4.36
C LEU A 87 -2.84 -8.15 -3.84
N ILE A 88 -3.87 -8.90 -4.23
CA ILE A 88 -4.01 -10.32 -3.87
C ILE A 88 -2.92 -11.16 -4.53
N LEU A 89 -2.59 -10.93 -5.81
CA LEU A 89 -1.50 -11.64 -6.47
C LEU A 89 -0.13 -11.28 -5.86
N ALA A 90 0.12 -10.01 -5.55
CA ALA A 90 1.37 -9.58 -4.92
C ALA A 90 1.50 -10.17 -3.50
N GLY A 91 0.44 -10.07 -2.70
CA GLY A 91 0.41 -10.66 -1.35
C GLY A 91 0.52 -12.18 -1.39
N GLY A 92 -0.17 -12.83 -2.32
CA GLY A 92 -0.14 -14.28 -2.53
C GLY A 92 1.23 -14.79 -2.99
N THR A 93 1.87 -14.10 -3.94
CA THR A 93 3.23 -14.45 -4.37
C THR A 93 4.25 -14.21 -3.28
N MET A 94 4.17 -13.09 -2.55
CA MET A 94 5.03 -12.83 -1.39
C MET A 94 4.87 -13.91 -0.31
N TRP A 95 3.63 -14.30 0.01
CA TRP A 95 3.34 -15.38 0.96
C TRP A 95 3.88 -16.73 0.46
N ALA A 96 3.66 -17.06 -0.81
CA ALA A 96 4.14 -18.29 -1.41
C ALA A 96 5.68 -18.38 -1.39
N LEU A 97 6.37 -17.27 -1.67
CA LEU A 97 7.83 -17.20 -1.60
C LEU A 97 8.34 -17.39 -0.17
N LEU A 98 7.72 -16.75 0.83
CA LEU A 98 8.07 -16.95 2.24
C LEU A 98 7.90 -18.42 2.64
N HIS A 99 6.83 -19.06 2.19
CA HIS A 99 6.56 -20.47 2.47
C HIS A 99 7.51 -21.42 1.73
N LEU A 100 7.93 -21.07 0.51
CA LEU A 100 8.90 -21.82 -0.29
C LEU A 100 10.30 -21.75 0.31
N PHE A 101 10.77 -20.57 0.69
CA PHE A 101 12.08 -20.40 1.34
C PHE A 101 12.11 -20.93 2.79
N GLY A 102 10.96 -20.91 3.47
CA GLY A 102 10.79 -21.54 4.78
C GLY A 102 10.65 -23.07 4.73
N ALA A 103 10.51 -23.67 3.56
CA ALA A 103 10.44 -25.12 3.42
C ALA A 103 11.84 -25.74 3.55
N GLU A 104 11.92 -26.80 4.37
CA GLU A 104 13.13 -27.61 4.65
C GLU A 104 13.84 -28.16 3.40
N ALA A 105 13.20 -28.12 2.22
CA ALA A 105 13.77 -28.50 0.93
C ALA A 105 14.93 -27.62 0.46
N SER A 106 15.16 -26.47 1.11
CA SER A 106 16.29 -25.57 0.82
C SER A 106 17.58 -25.98 1.55
N ARG A 107 17.53 -26.97 2.46
CA ARG A 107 18.72 -27.48 3.14
C ARG A 107 19.58 -28.20 2.09
N PRO A 108 20.84 -27.80 1.87
CA PRO A 108 21.72 -28.57 1.01
C PRO A 108 21.78 -29.99 1.57
N VAL A 109 21.47 -30.98 0.72
CA VAL A 109 21.75 -32.37 1.03
C VAL A 109 23.25 -32.45 1.26
N VAL A 110 23.63 -32.43 2.54
CA VAL A 110 24.98 -32.71 2.96
C VAL A 110 25.25 -34.13 2.50
N LEU A 111 26.13 -34.28 1.51
CA LEU A 111 26.79 -35.54 1.13
C LEU A 111 27.67 -36.06 2.29
N ASN A 112 27.23 -35.93 3.53
CA ASN A 112 27.84 -36.49 4.72
C ASN A 112 27.21 -37.86 5.08
N ASP A 113 26.20 -38.29 4.32
CA ASP A 113 25.74 -39.67 4.26
C ASP A 113 26.61 -40.53 3.32
N ALA A 114 27.88 -40.14 3.12
CA ALA A 114 28.85 -41.12 2.65
C ALA A 114 28.95 -42.18 3.75
N PRO A 115 28.55 -43.44 3.50
CA PRO A 115 28.61 -44.46 4.52
C PRO A 115 30.05 -44.52 5.02
N ALA A 116 30.22 -44.51 6.35
CA ALA A 116 31.50 -44.73 7.04
C ALA A 116 32.23 -46.04 6.62
N ALA A 117 31.66 -46.81 5.69
CA ALA A 117 32.25 -47.95 5.02
C ALA A 117 33.40 -47.61 4.04
N LEU A 118 33.60 -46.35 3.64
CA LEU A 118 34.73 -45.95 2.78
C LEU A 118 35.94 -45.38 3.55
N VAL A 119 35.89 -45.30 4.89
CA VAL A 119 37.02 -44.88 5.74
C VAL A 119 37.50 -46.09 6.55
N GLN A 120 38.00 -47.10 5.85
CA GLN A 120 38.72 -48.21 6.48
C GLN A 120 40.18 -48.10 6.02
N PRO A 121 41.13 -47.72 6.92
CA PRO A 121 42.54 -47.69 6.56
C PRO A 121 43.06 -49.11 6.39
N ALA A 122 43.59 -49.41 5.20
CA ALA A 122 44.43 -50.57 4.93
C ALA A 122 45.90 -50.21 5.20
#